data_AF-A0A7S0UG12-F1
#
_entry.id   AF-A0A7S0UG12-F1
#
_cell.length_a   1.000
_cell.length_b   1.000
_cell.length_c   1.000
_cell.angle_alpha   90.00
_cell.angle_beta   90.00
_cell.angle_gamma   90.00
#
_symmetry.space_group_name_H-M   'P 1'
#
loop_
_entity.id
_entity.type
_entity.pdbx_description
1 polymer ?
#
loop_
_entity_poly.entity_id
_entity_poly.type
_entity_poly.pdbx_seq_one_letter_code
_entity_poly.pdbx_strand_id
1 'polypeptide(L)'
;RDLAYYHLVCFPDMRTRCIRPHYEEMEWVGGAEEDRRFEAWKNGITGFPIVDAGMRELYATGWMTQSVRMVVASFLTEYLRCDWKKGCEWFHYTLVDADSAINAMMWQNAGRSGID
;
A
#
# COMPACT_ATOMS: atom_id res chain seq x y z
N ARG A 1 4.55 -6.94 -15.09
CA ARG A 1 4.29 -8.28 -14.51
C ARG A 1 5.60 -9.06 -14.33
N ASP A 2 6.31 -9.40 -15.40
CA ASP A 2 7.54 -10.22 -15.32
C ASP A 2 8.62 -9.60 -14.43
N LEU A 3 8.80 -8.28 -14.53
CA LEU A 3 9.70 -7.52 -13.64
C LEU A 3 9.37 -7.72 -12.15
N ALA A 4 8.09 -7.82 -11.79
CA ALA A 4 7.68 -8.00 -10.40
C ALA A 4 8.11 -9.38 -9.88
N TYR A 5 7.98 -10.43 -10.69
CA TYR A 5 8.45 -11.76 -10.31
C TYR A 5 9.97 -11.84 -10.26
N TYR A 6 10.66 -11.20 -11.22
CA TYR A 6 12.12 -11.08 -11.17
C TYR A 6 12.58 -10.42 -9.86
N HIS A 7 11.96 -9.30 -9.48
CA HIS A 7 12.25 -8.65 -8.21
C HIS A 7 11.95 -9.52 -7.01
N LEU A 8 10.85 -10.28 -7.00
CA LEU A 8 10.55 -11.19 -5.89
C LEU A 8 11.61 -12.31 -5.75
N VAL A 9 12.19 -12.77 -6.87
CA VAL A 9 13.30 -13.73 -6.84
C VAL A 9 14.58 -13.08 -6.28
N CYS A 10 14.90 -11.86 -6.70
CA CYS A 10 16.08 -11.13 -6.23
C CYS A 10 15.95 -10.65 -4.77
N PHE A 11 14.73 -10.33 -4.33
CA PHE A 11 14.40 -9.78 -3.02
C PHE A 11 13.23 -10.55 -2.39
N PRO A 12 13.45 -11.79 -1.90
CA PRO A 12 12.37 -12.63 -1.37
C PRO A 12 11.55 -11.98 -0.25
N ASP A 13 12.18 -11.09 0.53
CA ASP A 13 11.57 -10.39 1.66
C ASP A 13 10.85 -9.08 1.28
N MET A 14 10.78 -8.70 0.00
CA MET A 14 10.19 -7.42 -0.44
C MET A 14 8.70 -7.26 -0.10
N ARG A 15 8.04 -8.33 0.36
CA ARG A 15 6.66 -8.29 0.84
C ARG A 15 6.54 -7.69 2.24
N THR A 16 7.57 -7.80 3.05
CA THR A 16 7.55 -7.49 4.49
C THR A 16 8.68 -6.55 4.91
N ARG A 17 9.67 -6.33 4.03
CA ARG A 17 10.84 -5.49 4.28
C ARG A 17 11.05 -4.50 3.15
N CYS A 18 11.57 -3.34 3.49
CA CYS A 18 11.98 -2.33 2.54
C CYS A 18 13.20 -2.84 1.77
N ILE A 19 13.17 -2.78 0.43
CA ILE A 19 14.35 -3.10 -0.39
C ILE A 19 15.47 -2.09 -0.13
N ARG A 20 15.13 -0.83 0.14
CA ARG A 20 16.08 0.21 0.52
C ARG A 20 16.13 0.33 2.05
N PRO A 21 17.25 -0.04 2.71
CA PRO A 21 17.30 -0.16 4.17
C PRO A 21 16.99 1.12 4.95
N HIS A 22 17.34 2.30 4.42
CA HIS A 22 17.08 3.58 5.10
C HIS A 22 15.59 3.87 5.30
N TYR A 23 14.70 3.20 4.57
CA TYR A 23 13.26 3.33 4.77
C TYR A 23 12.72 2.43 5.88
N GLU A 24 13.48 1.45 6.38
CA GLU A 24 13.10 0.72 7.60
C GLU A 24 13.16 1.60 8.86
N GLU A 25 13.93 2.69 8.80
CA GLU A 25 14.06 3.66 9.90
C GLU A 25 12.93 4.71 9.91
N MET A 26 11.98 4.64 8.96
CA MET A 26 10.87 5.59 8.95
C MET A 26 9.93 5.38 10.13
N GLU A 27 9.73 6.45 10.89
CA GLU A 27 8.76 6.49 11.96
C GLU A 27 7.34 6.70 11.42
N TRP A 28 6.53 5.65 11.58
CA TRP A 28 5.08 5.68 11.42
C TRP A 28 4.44 6.24 12.69
N VAL A 29 3.21 6.74 12.58
CA VAL A 29 2.47 7.31 13.72
C VAL A 29 2.28 6.29 14.86
N GLY A 30 2.08 5.03 14.50
CA GLY A 30 1.90 3.92 15.45
C GLY A 30 0.65 3.99 16.33
N GLY A 31 0.41 2.90 17.06
CA GLY A 31 -0.62 2.79 18.10
C GLY A 31 -2.04 3.13 17.65
N ALA A 32 -2.86 3.60 18.60
CA ALA A 32 -4.27 3.85 18.38
C ALA A 32 -4.57 4.95 17.34
N GLU A 33 -3.64 5.89 17.14
CA GLU A 33 -3.80 6.94 16.14
C GLU A 33 -3.59 6.41 14.73
N GLU A 34 -2.56 5.57 14.52
CA GLU A 34 -2.38 4.88 13.25
C GLU A 34 -3.59 4.01 12.92
N ASP A 35 -4.08 3.23 13.88
CA ASP A 35 -5.25 2.38 13.67
C ASP A 35 -6.48 3.20 13.28
N ARG A 36 -6.72 4.34 13.93
CA ARG A 36 -7.83 5.25 13.56
C ARG A 36 -7.68 5.78 12.13
N ARG A 37 -6.48 6.23 11.74
CA ARG A 37 -6.22 6.75 10.39
C ARG A 37 -6.35 5.65 9.33
N PHE A 38 -5.85 4.47 9.63
CA PHE A 38 -5.92 3.32 8.76
C PHE A 38 -7.37 2.85 8.56
N GLU A 39 -8.19 2.82 9.61
CA GLU A 39 -9.62 2.54 9.49
C GLU A 39 -10.36 3.58 8.65
N ALA A 40 -10.05 4.87 8.82
CA ALA A 40 -10.65 5.92 8.00
C ALA A 40 -10.28 5.75 6.51
N TRP A 41 -9.04 5.37 6.22
CA TRP A 41 -8.56 5.07 4.87
C TRP A 41 -9.25 3.82 4.28
N LYS A 42 -9.30 2.70 5.00
CA LYS A 42 -9.96 1.47 4.54
C LYS A 42 -11.42 1.70 4.16
N ASN A 43 -12.13 2.50 4.95
CA ASN A 43 -13.57 2.77 4.74
C ASN A 43 -13.82 3.94 3.76
N GLY A 44 -12.78 4.61 3.26
CA GLY A 44 -12.90 5.76 2.37
C GLY A 44 -13.68 6.91 3.02
N ILE A 45 -13.33 7.28 4.25
CA ILE A 45 -13.92 8.41 5.01
C ILE A 45 -12.83 9.40 5.46
N THR A 46 -11.80 9.54 4.64
CA THR A 46 -10.64 10.42 4.90
C THR A 46 -10.96 11.89 4.67
N GLY A 47 -12.03 12.19 3.93
CA GLY A 47 -12.37 13.55 3.52
C GLY A 47 -11.70 13.99 2.22
N PHE A 48 -10.88 13.13 1.60
CA PHE A 48 -10.22 13.39 0.32
C PHE A 48 -10.96 12.66 -0.80
N PRO A 49 -11.68 13.36 -1.69
CA PRO A 49 -12.64 12.72 -2.60
C PRO A 49 -12.06 11.60 -3.48
N ILE A 50 -10.85 11.79 -4.02
CA ILE A 50 -10.22 10.77 -4.88
C ILE A 50 -9.80 9.53 -4.09
N VAL A 51 -9.33 9.70 -2.85
CA VAL A 51 -8.93 8.59 -1.98
C VAL A 51 -10.17 7.84 -1.52
N ASP A 52 -11.18 8.57 -1.07
CA ASP A 52 -12.44 8.01 -0.58
C ASP A 52 -13.17 7.24 -1.68
N ALA A 53 -13.22 7.78 -2.90
CA ALA A 53 -13.81 7.08 -4.04
C ALA A 53 -13.05 5.78 -4.37
N GLY A 54 -11.71 5.83 -4.43
CA GLY A 54 -10.89 4.66 -4.69
C GLY A 54 -11.06 3.57 -3.64
N MET A 55 -11.00 3.92 -2.35
CA MET A 55 -11.11 2.94 -1.28
C MET A 55 -12.51 2.31 -1.20
N ARG A 56 -13.57 3.07 -1.52
CA ARG A 56 -14.93 2.54 -1.64
C ARG A 56 -15.11 1.64 -2.88
N GLU A 57 -14.53 2.01 -4.02
CA GLU A 57 -14.53 1.17 -5.24
C GLU A 57 -13.84 -0.17 -4.96
N LEU A 58 -12.66 -0.13 -4.34
CA LEU A 58 -11.91 -1.32 -3.95
C LEU A 58 -12.75 -2.26 -3.09
N TYR A 59 -13.38 -1.73 -2.04
CA TYR A 59 -14.17 -2.55 -1.12
C TYR A 59 -15.44 -3.11 -1.79
N ALA A 60 -16.09 -2.33 -2.67
CA ALA A 60 -17.32 -2.74 -3.32
C ALA A 60 -17.12 -3.73 -4.47
N THR A 61 -16.00 -3.63 -5.19
CA THR A 61 -15.79 -4.35 -6.46
C THR A 61 -14.61 -5.31 -6.44
N GLY A 62 -13.71 -5.19 -5.46
CA GLY A 62 -12.44 -5.89 -5.43
C GLY A 62 -11.45 -5.42 -6.50
N TRP A 63 -11.70 -4.28 -7.15
CA TRP A 63 -10.86 -3.76 -8.23
C TRP A 63 -10.57 -2.28 -8.04
N MET A 64 -9.43 -1.82 -8.56
CA MET A 64 -9.05 -0.42 -8.58
C MET A 64 -8.05 -0.19 -9.73
N THR A 65 -8.17 0.92 -10.45
CA THR A 65 -7.18 1.29 -11.49
C THR A 65 -5.79 1.48 -10.88
N GLN A 66 -4.73 1.13 -11.64
CA GLN A 66 -3.35 1.29 -11.16
C GLN A 66 -3.03 2.73 -10.73
N SER A 67 -3.51 3.73 -11.45
CA SER A 67 -3.27 5.14 -11.11
C SER A 67 -3.88 5.51 -9.75
N VAL A 68 -5.09 5.04 -9.46
CA VAL A 68 -5.73 5.27 -8.16
C VAL A 68 -5.04 4.46 -7.07
N ARG A 69 -4.59 3.22 -7.36
CA ARG A 69 -3.78 2.41 -6.42
C ARG A 69 -2.54 3.17 -5.94
N MET A 70 -1.83 3.83 -6.86
CA MET A 70 -0.68 4.68 -6.53
C MET A 70 -1.07 5.85 -5.63
N VAL A 71 -2.14 6.57 -5.97
CA VAL A 71 -2.61 7.72 -5.18
C VAL A 71 -2.98 7.32 -3.75
N VAL A 72 -3.76 6.27 -3.57
CA VAL A 72 -4.22 5.86 -2.22
C VAL A 72 -3.09 5.26 -1.39
N ALA A 73 -2.11 4.58 -2.03
CA ALA A 73 -0.94 4.04 -1.35
C ALA A 73 0.01 5.15 -0.88
N SER A 74 0.33 6.13 -1.74
CA SER A 74 1.13 7.30 -1.35
C SER A 74 0.42 8.15 -0.30
N PHE A 75 -0.92 8.28 -0.38
CA PHE A 75 -1.68 8.97 0.65
C PHE A 75 -1.54 8.29 2.03
N LEU A 76 -1.60 6.95 2.07
CA LEU A 76 -1.43 6.20 3.31
C LEU A 76 -0.05 6.43 3.96
N THR A 77 1.02 6.37 3.17
CA THR A 77 2.39 6.44 3.70
C THR A 77 2.86 7.87 3.94
N GLU A 78 2.53 8.81 3.04
CA GLU A 78 3.05 10.17 3.12
C GLU A 78 2.15 11.09 3.95
N TYR A 79 0.84 11.02 3.76
CA TYR A 79 -0.11 11.92 4.41
C TYR A 79 -0.57 11.37 5.76
N LEU A 80 -1.03 10.12 5.79
CA LEU A 80 -1.48 9.49 7.03
C LEU A 80 -0.34 9.03 7.92
N ARG A 81 0.87 8.85 7.33
CA ARG A 81 2.07 8.36 8.03
C ARG A 81 1.84 7.00 8.68
N CYS A 82 1.10 6.13 7.99
CA CYS A 82 0.83 4.75 8.40
C CYS A 82 1.79 3.77 7.71
N ASP A 83 2.09 2.66 8.38
CA ASP A 83 2.96 1.62 7.85
C ASP A 83 2.41 1.03 6.55
N TRP A 84 3.23 1.08 5.50
CA TRP A 84 2.92 0.54 4.18
C TRP A 84 2.58 -0.96 4.22
N LYS A 85 3.12 -1.71 5.19
CA LYS A 85 2.86 -3.15 5.36
C LYS A 85 1.37 -3.41 5.63
N LYS A 86 0.70 -2.55 6.42
CA LYS A 86 -0.75 -2.63 6.66
C LYS A 86 -1.54 -2.42 5.37
N GLY A 87 -1.13 -1.44 4.56
CA GLY A 87 -1.73 -1.19 3.25
C GLY A 87 -1.51 -2.34 2.26
N CYS A 88 -0.30 -2.90 2.24
CA CYS A 88 0.07 -4.06 1.43
C CYS A 88 -0.82 -5.26 1.74
N GLU A 89 -1.01 -5.57 3.03
CA GLU A 89 -1.88 -6.65 3.48
C GLU A 89 -3.35 -6.39 3.09
N TRP A 90 -3.85 -5.17 3.30
CA TRP A 90 -5.22 -4.81 2.93
C TRP A 90 -5.49 -4.96 1.43
N PHE A 91 -4.56 -4.51 0.59
CA PHE A 91 -4.65 -4.66 -0.85
C PHE A 91 -4.64 -6.14 -1.25
N HIS A 92 -3.77 -6.94 -0.63
CA HIS A 92 -3.72 -8.37 -0.90
C HIS A 92 -5.02 -9.08 -0.53
N TYR A 93 -5.68 -8.65 0.54
CA TYR A 93 -6.94 -9.21 1.01
C TYR A 93 -8.14 -8.80 0.14
N THR A 94 -8.16 -7.58 -0.38
CA THR A 94 -9.35 -7.00 -1.04
C THR A 94 -9.33 -7.08 -2.55
N LEU A 95 -8.15 -7.11 -3.18
CA LEU A 95 -8.04 -7.14 -4.62
C LEU A 95 -8.35 -8.52 -5.19
N VAL A 96 -9.26 -8.59 -6.16
CA VAL A 96 -9.55 -9.82 -6.91
C VAL A 96 -8.37 -10.25 -7.78
N ASP A 97 -7.54 -9.29 -8.20
CA ASP A 97 -6.31 -9.51 -8.97
C ASP A 97 -5.06 -9.51 -8.08
N ALA A 98 -5.21 -9.79 -6.78
CA ALA A 98 -4.11 -9.83 -5.84
C ALA A 98 -3.05 -10.87 -6.26
N ASP A 99 -1.87 -10.37 -6.63
CA ASP A 99 -0.66 -11.14 -6.86
C ASP A 99 0.44 -10.65 -5.91
N SER A 100 1.08 -11.56 -5.19
CA SER A 100 2.06 -11.18 -4.16
C SER A 100 3.26 -10.43 -4.71
N ALA A 101 3.73 -10.76 -5.92
CA ALA A 101 4.86 -10.09 -6.54
C ALA A 101 4.48 -8.69 -7.02
N ILE A 102 3.33 -8.58 -7.71
CA ILE A 102 2.85 -7.29 -8.24
C ILE A 102 2.48 -6.33 -7.12
N ASN A 103 1.75 -6.81 -6.10
CA ASN A 103 1.35 -5.98 -4.96
C ASN A 103 2.57 -5.51 -4.19
N ALA A 104 3.51 -6.41 -3.87
CA ALA A 104 4.74 -6.01 -3.19
C ALA A 104 5.54 -5.01 -4.03
N MET A 105 5.69 -5.21 -5.33
CA MET A 105 6.41 -4.25 -6.18
C MET A 105 5.75 -2.87 -6.17
N MET A 106 4.41 -2.81 -6.23
CA MET A 106 3.66 -1.55 -6.16
C MET A 106 3.88 -0.85 -4.81
N TRP A 107 3.81 -1.57 -3.70
CA TRP A 107 4.05 -1.00 -2.37
C TRP A 107 5.51 -0.65 -2.13
N GLN A 108 6.47 -1.34 -2.76
CA GLN A 108 7.88 -0.94 -2.78
C GLN A 108 8.09 0.41 -3.49
N ASN A 109 7.24 0.73 -4.45
CA ASN A 109 7.25 2.00 -5.19
C ASN A 109 6.48 3.11 -4.46
N ALA A 110 5.18 2.92 -4.25
CA ALA A 110 4.32 3.94 -3.63
C ALA A 110 4.58 4.13 -2.13
N GLY A 111 5.08 3.10 -1.45
CA GLY A 111 5.19 3.05 0.00
C GLY A 111 6.48 3.64 0.56
N ARG A 112 7.31 4.29 -0.27
CA ARG A 112 8.67 4.73 0.08
C ARG A 112 9.46 3.62 0.76
N SER A 113 9.54 2.45 0.15
CA SER A 113 10.22 1.30 0.76
C SER A 113 11.29 0.70 -0.16
N GLY A 114 11.30 1.01 -1.45
CA GLY A 114 12.26 0.42 -2.36
C GLY A 114 12.31 1.01 -3.77
N ILE A 115 11.72 0.27 -4.70
CA ILE A 115 11.92 0.38 -6.15
C ILE A 115 11.24 1.63 -6.69
N ASP A 116 11.92 2.40 -7.54
CA ASP A 116 11.32 3.48 -8.34
C ASP A 116 11.02 2.97 -9.76
#